data_AF-A0A7N5ZYD7-F1
#
_entry.id   AF-A0A7N5ZYD7-F1
#
_cell.length_a   1.000
_cell.length_b   1.000
_cell.length_c   1.000
_cell.angle_alpha   90.00
_cell.angle_beta   90.00
_cell.angle_gamma   90.00
#
_symmetry.space_group_name_H-M   'P 1'
#
loop_
_entity.id
_entity.type
_entity.pdbx_description
1 polymer ?
#
loop_
_entity_poly.entity_id
_entity_poly.type
_entity_poly.pdbx_seq_one_letter_code
_entity_poly.pdbx_strand_id
1 'polypeptide(L)'
;SKERVEASEKPLIIQLADGRTVKGKAGVTTPLFVAQSGALVSKVNGELWELGRPLEADCELQLLGFDTLEGKKVTSFPCSSQFCQMWILTFEMVFFFIYLFLPKDTLSEYRRRGFTEVVTPTLYSTALWQRSGHWDHYSENMFTVTSEGSQTYALKPMNCPAHCLMFEHRVRSWRELPVRWADFGALHRNELSGALGGLTRVRRFCQDDAHIFCTPGQLEEEIVACLDFVRSVYRVFGFSFHCLLSTRPTPCLGEPEQWDNAEQQLERSLQQFGERWELNPGDGAFYGPKIDIQIKDAIGRQHQCATIQLDFQLPIRFDLQYVGQDGQLHRPVMIHRAVLGSLERMIAILAENFGGKWPLWLSPAQIMVIPVGGNSESYAKQVVQQFHEAGFMVDLNEDQGATLNKKIRSAQLAQYNYIFVVGDKESESGTVNVRSRGGKQLGRRPTEELLTSLTQLRDSRSNENEF
;
A
#
# COMPACT_ATOMS: atom_id res chain seq x y z
N SER A 1 -21.02 -21.18 -29.53
CA SER A 1 -21.44 -20.47 -30.75
C SER A 1 -20.56 -19.24 -30.91
N LYS A 2 -19.96 -19.06 -32.09
CA LYS A 2 -19.17 -17.87 -32.43
C LYS A 2 -20.14 -16.69 -32.62
N GLU A 3 -20.32 -15.84 -31.62
CA GLU A 3 -20.81 -14.48 -31.83
C GLU A 3 -19.59 -13.57 -31.94
N ARG A 4 -18.97 -13.59 -33.14
CA ARG A 4 -18.25 -12.42 -33.62
C ARG A 4 -19.33 -11.37 -33.85
N VAL A 5 -19.39 -10.37 -32.98
CA VAL A 5 -20.08 -9.12 -33.29
C VAL A 5 -19.43 -8.59 -34.57
N GLU A 6 -20.13 -8.70 -35.69
CA GLU A 6 -19.83 -7.95 -36.90
C GLU A 6 -19.97 -6.47 -36.53
N ALA A 7 -18.86 -5.85 -36.14
CA ALA A 7 -18.78 -4.41 -36.00
C ALA A 7 -19.13 -3.81 -37.35
N SER A 8 -20.26 -3.11 -37.43
CA SER A 8 -20.68 -2.45 -38.66
C SER A 8 -19.55 -1.55 -39.15
N GLU A 9 -19.05 -1.77 -40.36
CA GLU A 9 -18.01 -0.97 -41.00
C GLU A 9 -18.54 0.43 -41.40
N LYS A 10 -19.03 1.19 -40.43
CA LYS A 10 -19.50 2.56 -40.68
C LYS A 10 -18.28 3.46 -40.88
N PRO A 11 -18.23 4.23 -41.98
CA PRO A 11 -17.21 5.25 -42.16
C PRO A 11 -17.41 6.33 -41.09
N LEU A 12 -16.31 6.76 -40.48
CA LEU A 12 -16.28 7.84 -39.50
C LEU A 12 -15.56 9.06 -40.05
N ILE A 13 -16.01 10.24 -39.61
CA ILE A 13 -15.38 11.53 -39.83
C ILE A 13 -14.75 11.99 -38.51
N ILE A 14 -13.43 12.12 -38.50
CA ILE A 14 -12.64 12.54 -37.35
C ILE A 14 -12.13 13.96 -37.60
N GLN A 15 -12.54 14.92 -36.78
CA GLN A 15 -12.05 16.29 -36.87
C GLN A 15 -10.90 16.49 -35.88
N LEU A 16 -9.76 16.97 -36.36
CA LEU A 16 -8.61 17.30 -35.54
C LEU A 16 -8.69 18.75 -35.06
N ALA A 17 -8.10 19.04 -33.90
CA ALA A 17 -8.05 20.38 -33.31
C ALA A 17 -7.36 21.44 -34.21
N ASP A 18 -6.62 21.03 -35.23
CA ASP A 18 -6.00 21.91 -36.24
C ASP A 18 -6.88 22.16 -37.47
N GLY A 19 -8.13 21.70 -37.44
CA GLY A 19 -9.12 21.85 -38.52
C GLY A 19 -9.02 20.79 -39.63
N ARG A 20 -8.07 19.84 -39.55
CA ARG A 20 -7.98 18.75 -40.53
C ARG A 20 -9.04 17.68 -40.27
N THR A 21 -9.57 17.10 -41.34
CA THR A 21 -10.54 16.00 -41.26
C THR A 21 -9.93 14.71 -41.78
N VAL A 22 -10.00 13.64 -40.98
CA VAL A 22 -9.50 12.30 -41.30
C VAL A 22 -10.67 11.32 -41.38
N LYS A 23 -10.67 10.46 -42.41
CA LYS A 23 -11.66 9.39 -42.53
C LYS A 23 -11.18 8.15 -41.80
N GLY A 24 -12.04 7.60 -40.94
CA GLY A 24 -11.78 6.38 -40.18
C GLY A 24 -12.87 5.32 -40.39
N LYS A 25 -12.71 4.18 -39.72
CA LYS A 25 -13.71 3.12 -39.62
C LYS A 25 -14.05 2.90 -38.13
N ALA A 26 -15.35 2.87 -37.83
CA ALA A 26 -15.83 2.61 -36.48
C ALA A 26 -15.34 1.25 -35.97
N GLY A 27 -14.86 1.20 -34.72
CA GLY A 27 -14.34 -0.01 -34.10
C GLY A 27 -12.96 -0.46 -34.60
N VAL A 28 -12.35 0.25 -35.56
CA VAL A 28 -11.04 -0.10 -36.15
C VAL A 28 -10.03 1.04 -36.01
N THR A 29 -10.43 2.27 -36.36
CA THR A 29 -9.53 3.43 -36.30
C THR A 29 -9.34 3.86 -34.85
N THR A 30 -8.09 3.93 -34.40
CA THR A 30 -7.71 4.41 -33.06
C THR A 30 -7.09 5.81 -33.15
N PRO A 31 -7.11 6.61 -32.07
CA PRO A 31 -6.36 7.86 -32.03
C PRO A 31 -4.86 7.71 -32.34
N LEU A 32 -4.25 6.58 -31.94
CA LEU A 32 -2.86 6.27 -32.26
C LEU A 32 -2.61 6.16 -33.77
N PHE A 33 -3.57 5.59 -34.52
CA PHE A 33 -3.48 5.50 -35.97
C PHE A 33 -3.55 6.88 -36.65
N VAL A 34 -4.31 7.81 -36.06
CA VAL A 34 -4.45 9.18 -36.56
C VAL A 34 -3.26 10.07 -36.13
N ALA A 35 -2.59 9.74 -35.03
CA ALA A 35 -1.48 10.51 -34.50
C ALA A 35 -0.22 10.47 -35.36
N GLN A 36 0.36 11.64 -35.64
CA GLN A 36 1.76 11.76 -36.03
C GLN A 36 2.62 11.72 -34.77
N SER A 37 3.81 11.12 -34.87
CA SER A 37 4.73 10.85 -33.75
C SER A 37 4.76 11.94 -32.67
N GLY A 38 4.55 11.56 -31.40
CA GLY A 38 4.65 12.47 -30.25
C GLY A 38 3.39 12.66 -29.40
N ALA A 39 2.26 12.06 -29.78
CA ALA A 39 1.04 12.05 -28.97
C ALA A 39 1.15 11.11 -27.77
N LEU A 40 0.74 11.57 -26.59
CA LEU A 40 0.81 10.84 -25.32
C LEU A 40 -0.58 10.50 -24.77
N VAL A 41 -1.55 11.39 -25.03
CA VAL A 41 -2.94 11.29 -24.58
C VAL A 41 -3.83 11.78 -25.71
N SER A 42 -5.05 11.24 -25.82
CA SER A 42 -6.08 11.79 -26.69
C SER A 42 -7.30 12.26 -25.90
N LYS A 43 -8.00 13.26 -26.42
CA LYS A 43 -9.38 13.57 -26.03
C LYS A 43 -10.30 13.36 -27.22
N VAL A 44 -11.44 12.71 -26.97
CA VAL A 44 -12.50 12.48 -27.95
C VAL A 44 -13.74 13.22 -27.45
N ASN A 45 -14.21 14.22 -28.19
CA ASN A 45 -15.32 15.10 -27.79
C ASN A 45 -15.14 15.75 -26.40
N GLY A 46 -13.90 16.11 -26.06
CA GLY A 46 -13.55 16.75 -24.78
C GLY A 46 -13.25 15.79 -23.63
N GLU A 47 -13.56 14.49 -23.75
CA GLU A 47 -13.27 13.48 -22.73
C GLU A 47 -11.95 12.76 -22.98
N LEU A 48 -11.25 12.39 -21.91
CA LEU A 48 -10.00 11.63 -22.00
C LEU A 48 -10.25 10.25 -22.62
N TRP A 49 -9.47 9.93 -23.65
CA TRP A 49 -9.59 8.71 -24.43
C TRP A 49 -8.21 8.07 -24.62
N GLU A 50 -8.13 6.75 -24.46
CA GLU A 50 -6.85 6.02 -24.62
C GLU A 50 -6.45 5.95 -26.10
N LEU A 51 -5.15 6.14 -26.38
CA LEU A 51 -4.64 6.17 -27.76
C LEU A 51 -4.91 4.86 -28.53
N GLY A 52 -4.93 3.73 -27.82
CA GLY A 52 -5.20 2.40 -28.39
C GLY A 52 -6.68 2.03 -28.47
N ARG A 53 -7.60 2.82 -27.89
CA ARG A 53 -9.03 2.51 -27.87
C ARG A 53 -9.67 2.93 -29.20
N PRO A 54 -10.36 2.02 -29.93
CA PRO A 54 -11.02 2.36 -31.19
C PRO A 54 -12.09 3.43 -31.04
N LEU A 55 -12.26 4.25 -32.08
CA LEU A 55 -13.31 5.25 -32.18
C LEU A 55 -14.61 4.60 -32.63
N GLU A 56 -15.72 4.97 -31.98
CA GLU A 56 -17.02 4.32 -32.17
C GLU A 56 -17.98 5.17 -33.02
N ALA A 57 -17.77 6.49 -33.08
CA ALA A 57 -18.61 7.46 -33.80
C ALA A 57 -17.79 8.65 -34.31
N ASP A 58 -18.44 9.51 -35.10
CA ASP A 58 -17.87 10.79 -35.55
C ASP A 58 -17.51 11.63 -34.33
N CYS A 59 -16.29 12.19 -34.33
CA CYS A 59 -15.77 12.85 -33.15
C CYS A 59 -14.73 13.93 -33.46
N GLU A 60 -14.59 14.83 -32.51
CA GLU A 60 -13.47 15.76 -32.41
C GLU A 60 -12.33 15.09 -31.62
N LEU A 61 -11.18 14.93 -32.26
CA LEU A 61 -9.99 14.30 -31.69
C LEU A 61 -8.91 15.35 -31.42
N GLN A 62 -8.54 15.48 -30.16
CA GLN A 62 -7.41 16.31 -29.73
C GLN A 62 -6.27 15.40 -29.27
N LEU A 63 -5.10 15.53 -29.89
CA LEU A 63 -3.89 14.80 -29.51
C LEU A 63 -3.03 15.71 -28.64
N LEU A 64 -2.67 15.22 -27.46
CA LEU A 64 -1.92 15.98 -26.45
C LEU A 64 -0.51 15.41 -26.32
N GLY A 65 0.50 16.25 -26.54
CA GLY A 65 1.92 15.92 -26.44
C GLY A 65 2.59 16.47 -25.18
N PHE A 66 3.92 16.39 -25.13
CA PHE A 66 4.76 16.85 -24.00
C PHE A 66 4.67 18.36 -23.71
N ASP A 67 4.16 19.13 -24.65
CA ASP A 67 3.93 20.56 -24.58
C ASP A 67 2.71 20.93 -23.71
N THR A 68 1.79 20.00 -23.50
CA THR A 68 0.58 20.21 -22.70
C THR A 68 0.74 19.76 -21.25
N LEU A 69 0.09 20.49 -20.32
CA LEU A 69 0.07 20.16 -18.88
C LEU A 69 -0.48 18.75 -18.61
N GLU A 70 -1.42 18.29 -19.44
CA GLU A 70 -2.04 16.97 -19.37
C GLU A 70 -1.12 15.87 -19.94
N GLY A 71 -0.42 16.12 -21.05
CA GLY A 71 0.58 15.18 -21.60
C GLY A 71 1.81 15.00 -20.71
N LYS A 72 2.23 16.07 -19.99
CA LYS A 72 3.29 15.99 -18.97
C LYS A 72 2.89 15.13 -17.76
N LYS A 73 1.62 15.15 -17.35
CA LYS A 73 1.11 14.30 -16.25
C LYS A 73 1.11 12.80 -16.61
N VAL A 74 0.98 12.46 -17.90
CA VAL A 74 0.95 11.06 -18.36
C VAL A 74 2.35 10.51 -18.63
N THR A 75 3.34 11.34 -18.94
CA THR A 75 4.73 10.89 -19.20
C THR A 75 5.61 10.68 -17.98
N SER A 76 5.16 11.09 -16.80
CA SER A 76 5.71 10.61 -15.53
C SER A 76 5.44 9.11 -15.29
N PHE A 77 4.70 8.41 -16.18
CA PHE A 77 4.32 7.01 -16.01
C PHE A 77 4.84 5.97 -17.04
N PRO A 78 5.20 6.22 -18.32
CA PRO A 78 5.49 5.14 -19.29
C PRO A 78 6.98 4.95 -19.59
N CYS A 79 7.90 5.79 -19.10
CA CYS A 79 9.35 5.50 -19.11
C CYS A 79 9.73 4.45 -18.03
N SER A 80 8.78 3.56 -17.75
CA SER A 80 8.88 2.47 -16.81
C SER A 80 8.72 1.14 -17.53
N SER A 81 8.27 1.02 -18.79
CA SER A 81 7.83 -0.29 -19.30
C SER A 81 8.93 -1.35 -19.51
N GLN A 82 10.11 -1.00 -20.02
CA GLN A 82 11.21 -1.97 -20.16
C GLN A 82 12.00 -2.21 -18.87
N PHE A 83 12.12 -1.19 -18.01
CA PHE A 83 12.69 -1.36 -16.67
C PHE A 83 11.72 -2.14 -15.75
N CYS A 84 10.42 -1.82 -15.77
CA CYS A 84 9.37 -2.55 -15.06
C CYS A 84 9.25 -4.01 -15.52
N GLN A 85 9.34 -4.34 -16.80
CA GLN A 85 9.19 -5.75 -17.22
C GLN A 85 10.32 -6.66 -16.72
N MET A 86 11.56 -6.17 -16.61
CA MET A 86 12.64 -6.94 -16.00
C MET A 86 12.64 -6.84 -14.46
N TRP A 87 12.06 -5.75 -13.92
CA TRP A 87 11.80 -5.60 -12.50
C TRP A 87 10.65 -6.47 -12.00
N ILE A 88 9.58 -6.72 -12.76
CA ILE A 88 8.36 -7.41 -12.29
C ILE A 88 8.64 -8.83 -11.78
N LEU A 89 9.61 -9.56 -12.37
CA LEU A 89 9.96 -10.92 -11.91
C LEU A 89 10.81 -10.94 -10.63
N THR A 90 11.63 -9.91 -10.38
CA THR A 90 12.30 -9.72 -9.09
C THR A 90 11.36 -9.06 -8.06
N PHE A 91 10.41 -8.25 -8.53
CA PHE A 91 9.43 -7.55 -7.71
C PHE A 91 8.38 -8.49 -7.14
N GLU A 92 7.99 -9.60 -7.80
CA GLU A 92 7.05 -10.54 -7.18
C GLU A 92 7.62 -11.17 -5.89
N MET A 93 8.90 -11.55 -5.86
CA MET A 93 9.53 -12.06 -4.63
C MET A 93 9.81 -10.95 -3.60
N VAL A 94 10.26 -9.77 -4.05
CA VAL A 94 10.47 -8.60 -3.16
C VAL A 94 9.16 -8.15 -2.53
N PHE A 95 8.13 -7.98 -3.36
CA PHE A 95 6.78 -7.62 -2.96
C PHE A 95 6.23 -8.70 -2.05
N PHE A 96 6.26 -9.99 -2.43
CA PHE A 96 5.72 -11.05 -1.58
C PHE A 96 6.44 -11.15 -0.24
N PHE A 97 7.77 -11.02 -0.21
CA PHE A 97 8.52 -11.04 1.05
C PHE A 97 8.14 -9.85 1.93
N ILE A 98 8.22 -8.61 1.42
CA ILE A 98 7.86 -7.42 2.19
C ILE A 98 6.37 -7.48 2.57
N TYR A 99 5.51 -7.90 1.66
CA TYR A 99 4.07 -8.05 1.88
C TYR A 99 3.74 -9.14 2.91
N LEU A 100 4.58 -10.15 3.10
CA LEU A 100 4.43 -11.13 4.18
C LEU A 100 5.11 -10.69 5.49
N PHE A 101 6.22 -9.97 5.39
CA PHE A 101 7.04 -9.57 6.54
C PHE A 101 6.45 -8.35 7.24
N LEU A 102 6.05 -7.33 6.49
CA LEU A 102 5.45 -6.10 7.01
C LEU A 102 4.21 -6.40 7.86
N PRO A 103 3.26 -7.25 7.44
CA PRO A 103 2.15 -7.64 8.31
C PRO A 103 2.61 -8.42 9.52
N LYS A 104 3.52 -9.41 9.41
CA LYS A 104 4.01 -10.17 10.59
C LYS A 104 4.61 -9.26 11.66
N ASP A 105 5.41 -8.29 11.24
CA ASP A 105 6.00 -7.29 12.14
C ASP A 105 4.94 -6.37 12.72
N THR A 106 4.07 -5.84 11.87
CA THR A 106 3.05 -4.92 12.34
C THR A 106 2.12 -5.66 13.32
N LEU A 107 1.73 -6.90 13.03
CA LEU A 107 0.92 -7.76 13.90
C LEU A 107 1.50 -7.90 15.32
N SER A 108 2.82 -7.90 15.50
CA SER A 108 3.44 -7.87 16.83
C SER A 108 3.12 -6.59 17.60
N GLU A 109 3.17 -5.43 16.94
CA GLU A 109 2.82 -4.12 17.51
C GLU A 109 1.31 -4.00 17.79
N TYR A 110 0.46 -4.56 16.91
CA TYR A 110 -0.99 -4.65 17.10
C TYR A 110 -1.33 -5.48 18.35
N ARG A 111 -0.74 -6.67 18.52
CA ARG A 111 -0.94 -7.51 19.71
C ARG A 111 -0.48 -6.80 20.98
N ARG A 112 0.69 -6.15 20.95
CA ARG A 112 1.22 -5.37 22.08
C ARG A 112 0.27 -4.23 22.51
N ARG A 113 -0.49 -3.68 21.57
CA ARG A 113 -1.49 -2.61 21.80
C ARG A 113 -2.91 -3.13 22.00
N GLY A 114 -3.09 -4.44 22.19
CA GLY A 114 -4.38 -5.04 22.50
C GLY A 114 -5.37 -5.10 21.34
N PHE A 115 -4.89 -5.02 20.09
CA PHE A 115 -5.73 -5.30 18.92
C PHE A 115 -5.91 -6.81 18.75
N THR A 116 -7.13 -7.21 18.42
CA THR A 116 -7.45 -8.56 17.97
C THR A 116 -7.50 -8.57 16.45
N GLU A 117 -6.71 -9.43 15.83
CA GLU A 117 -6.75 -9.65 14.38
C GLU A 117 -8.03 -10.42 14.02
N VAL A 118 -8.73 -9.94 13.00
CA VAL A 118 -9.96 -10.53 12.48
C VAL A 118 -9.87 -10.63 10.97
N VAL A 119 -10.57 -11.60 10.41
CA VAL A 119 -10.71 -11.74 8.96
C VAL A 119 -12.20 -11.78 8.65
N THR A 120 -12.64 -10.82 7.84
CA THR A 120 -14.03 -10.71 7.41
C THR A 120 -14.18 -11.13 5.95
N PRO A 121 -15.34 -11.69 5.54
CA PRO A 121 -15.61 -12.01 4.13
C PRO A 121 -15.27 -10.88 3.15
N THR A 122 -14.95 -11.24 1.91
CA THR A 122 -14.64 -10.26 0.85
C THR A 122 -15.88 -9.81 0.08
N LEU A 123 -16.91 -10.66 0.03
CA LEU A 123 -18.12 -10.45 -0.75
C LEU A 123 -19.33 -10.32 0.18
N TYR A 124 -20.11 -9.25 0.03
CA TYR A 124 -21.32 -8.99 0.83
C TYR A 124 -22.53 -8.66 -0.05
N SER A 125 -23.72 -8.94 0.46
CA SER A 125 -24.95 -8.42 -0.12
C SER A 125 -24.91 -6.88 -0.17
N THR A 126 -25.45 -6.29 -1.24
CA THR A 126 -25.55 -4.83 -1.37
C THR A 126 -26.33 -4.15 -0.24
N ALA A 127 -27.21 -4.89 0.43
CA ALA A 127 -27.95 -4.42 1.61
C ALA A 127 -27.05 -3.92 2.74
N LEU A 128 -25.85 -4.52 2.92
CA LEU A 128 -24.90 -4.05 3.93
C LEU A 128 -24.41 -2.62 3.62
N TRP A 129 -24.07 -2.38 2.36
CA TRP A 129 -23.55 -1.09 1.91
C TRP A 129 -24.65 -0.02 1.92
N GLN A 130 -25.89 -0.40 1.59
CA GLN A 130 -27.06 0.47 1.72
C GLN A 130 -27.30 0.86 3.18
N ARG A 131 -27.33 -0.10 4.11
CA ARG A 131 -27.44 0.17 5.56
C ARG A 131 -26.36 1.14 6.02
N SER A 132 -25.12 0.89 5.61
CA SER A 132 -23.98 1.73 5.98
C SER A 132 -23.98 3.14 5.35
N GLY A 133 -24.77 3.37 4.30
CA GLY A 133 -24.76 4.62 3.51
C GLY A 133 -23.68 4.70 2.43
N HIS A 134 -22.74 3.77 2.41
CA HIS A 134 -21.67 3.75 1.39
C HIS A 134 -22.19 3.47 -0.01
N TRP A 135 -23.35 2.80 -0.16
CA TRP A 135 -23.92 2.53 -1.47
C TRP A 135 -24.24 3.83 -2.24
N ASP A 136 -24.80 4.83 -1.56
CA ASP A 136 -25.21 6.09 -2.19
C ASP A 136 -24.01 6.93 -2.65
N HIS A 137 -22.86 6.79 -1.98
CA HIS A 137 -21.65 7.58 -2.26
C HIS A 137 -20.60 6.85 -3.10
N TYR A 138 -20.54 5.51 -3.05
CA TYR A 138 -19.44 4.74 -3.60
C TYR A 138 -19.86 3.63 -4.57
N SER A 139 -21.15 3.38 -4.81
CA SER A 139 -21.62 2.28 -5.67
C SER A 139 -20.98 2.26 -7.06
N GLU A 140 -20.77 3.41 -7.69
CA GLU A 140 -20.10 3.53 -8.99
C GLU A 140 -18.64 3.05 -8.96
N ASN A 141 -17.99 3.18 -7.80
CA ASN A 141 -16.61 2.80 -7.55
C ASN A 141 -16.48 1.41 -6.89
N MET A 142 -17.56 0.63 -6.82
CA MET A 142 -17.57 -0.72 -6.25
C MET A 142 -17.65 -1.78 -7.34
N PHE A 143 -16.97 -2.91 -7.13
CA PHE A 143 -17.16 -4.08 -7.98
C PHE A 143 -18.37 -4.88 -7.49
N THR A 144 -19.31 -5.15 -8.39
CA THR A 144 -20.48 -5.97 -8.12
C THR A 144 -20.42 -7.31 -8.83
N VAL A 145 -20.94 -8.35 -8.19
CA VAL A 145 -21.10 -9.69 -8.75
C VAL A 145 -22.55 -10.10 -8.62
N THR A 146 -23.18 -10.46 -9.73
CA THR A 146 -24.55 -10.97 -9.75
C THR A 146 -24.52 -12.49 -9.64
N SER A 147 -25.24 -13.05 -8.66
CA SER A 147 -25.42 -14.49 -8.49
C SER A 147 -26.80 -14.95 -8.98
N GLU A 148 -27.03 -16.26 -8.99
CA GLU A 148 -28.30 -16.85 -9.39
C GLU A 148 -29.46 -16.29 -8.53
N GLY A 149 -30.60 -15.98 -9.17
CA GLY A 149 -31.78 -15.46 -8.46
C GLY A 149 -31.78 -13.94 -8.21
N SER A 150 -31.15 -13.15 -9.09
CA SER A 150 -31.19 -11.67 -9.07
C SER A 150 -30.47 -11.00 -7.90
N GLN A 151 -29.72 -11.76 -7.09
CA GLN A 151 -29.00 -11.20 -5.95
C GLN A 151 -27.68 -10.58 -6.41
N THR A 152 -27.55 -9.28 -6.18
CA THR A 152 -26.30 -8.55 -6.38
C THR A 152 -25.50 -8.53 -5.09
N TYR A 153 -24.23 -8.92 -5.21
CA TYR A 153 -23.23 -8.80 -4.18
C TYR A 153 -22.20 -7.76 -4.59
N ALA A 154 -21.46 -7.21 -3.63
CA ALA A 154 -20.35 -6.31 -3.91
C ALA A 154 -19.10 -6.74 -3.14
N LEU A 155 -17.95 -6.64 -3.81
CA LEU A 155 -16.65 -6.78 -3.17
C LEU A 155 -16.46 -5.60 -2.21
N LYS A 156 -15.95 -5.87 -1.01
CA LYS A 156 -15.77 -4.84 0.01
C LYS A 156 -14.77 -3.76 -0.43
N PRO A 157 -15.14 -2.46 -0.43
CA PRO A 157 -14.21 -1.35 -0.66
C PRO A 157 -13.50 -0.89 0.62
N MET A 158 -13.95 -1.37 1.78
CA MET A 158 -13.45 -1.11 3.13
C MET A 158 -13.97 -2.14 4.13
N ASN A 159 -13.36 -2.27 5.31
CA ASN A 159 -13.73 -3.29 6.31
C ASN A 159 -14.80 -2.83 7.32
N CYS A 160 -15.04 -1.52 7.44
CA CYS A 160 -15.80 -0.93 8.54
C CYS A 160 -17.21 -1.52 8.75
N PRO A 161 -18.04 -1.68 7.69
CA PRO A 161 -19.38 -2.26 7.85
C PRO A 161 -19.36 -3.70 8.37
N ALA A 162 -18.36 -4.50 7.99
CA ALA A 162 -18.22 -5.86 8.49
C ALA A 162 -17.88 -5.88 9.99
N HIS A 163 -17.02 -4.95 10.44
CA HIS A 163 -16.69 -4.81 11.86
C HIS A 163 -17.90 -4.32 12.67
N CYS A 164 -18.76 -3.48 12.10
CA CYS A 164 -20.04 -3.12 12.74
C CYS A 164 -20.92 -4.34 12.99
N LEU A 165 -21.06 -5.25 12.01
CA LEU A 165 -21.80 -6.50 12.19
C LEU A 165 -21.20 -7.39 13.31
N MET A 166 -19.87 -7.43 13.42
CA MET A 166 -19.20 -8.18 14.49
C MET A 166 -19.44 -7.57 15.87
N PHE A 167 -19.54 -6.24 15.96
CA PHE A 167 -19.89 -5.56 17.20
C PHE A 167 -21.33 -5.86 17.60
N GLU A 168 -22.26 -5.71 16.65
CA GLU A 168 -23.70 -5.93 16.79
C GLU A 168 -24.05 -7.39 17.17
N HIS A 169 -23.22 -8.37 16.81
CA HIS A 169 -23.49 -9.79 17.01
C HIS A 169 -23.85 -10.17 18.46
N ARG A 170 -23.36 -9.43 19.47
CA ARG A 170 -23.78 -9.61 20.86
C ARG A 170 -23.78 -8.30 21.64
N VAL A 171 -24.59 -8.25 22.68
CA VAL A 171 -24.56 -7.17 23.67
C VAL A 171 -23.18 -7.07 24.31
N ARG A 172 -22.68 -5.84 24.43
CA ARG A 172 -21.37 -5.51 25.03
C ARG A 172 -21.54 -4.76 26.33
N SER A 173 -20.64 -4.96 27.28
CA SER A 173 -20.54 -4.13 28.49
C SER A 173 -19.49 -3.03 28.30
N TRP A 174 -19.68 -1.88 28.95
CA TRP A 174 -18.66 -0.82 29.03
C TRP A 174 -17.30 -1.33 29.52
N ARG A 175 -17.28 -2.43 30.30
CA ARG A 175 -16.06 -3.08 30.80
C ARG A 175 -15.21 -3.74 29.72
N GLU A 176 -15.82 -4.04 28.57
CA GLU A 176 -15.13 -4.64 27.42
C GLU A 176 -14.56 -3.56 26.49
N LEU A 177 -14.96 -2.30 26.65
CA LEU A 177 -14.48 -1.19 25.84
C LEU A 177 -13.17 -0.64 26.44
N PRO A 178 -12.18 -0.29 25.59
CA PRO A 178 -12.24 -0.26 24.14
C PRO A 178 -12.03 -1.63 23.46
N VAL A 179 -12.90 -1.96 22.49
CA VAL A 179 -12.73 -3.13 21.62
C VAL A 179 -11.94 -2.70 20.39
N ARG A 180 -10.82 -3.39 20.11
CA ARG A 180 -9.89 -3.03 19.04
C ARG A 180 -9.75 -4.18 18.05
N TRP A 181 -10.19 -3.98 16.80
CA TRP A 181 -10.09 -4.99 15.74
C TRP A 181 -9.25 -4.53 14.58
N ALA A 182 -8.36 -5.39 14.11
CA ALA A 182 -7.49 -5.16 12.97
C ALA A 182 -7.76 -6.17 11.86
N ASP A 183 -7.83 -5.71 10.62
CA ASP A 183 -8.19 -6.53 9.46
C ASP A 183 -7.31 -6.15 8.27
N PHE A 184 -6.44 -7.09 7.88
CA PHE A 184 -5.56 -6.98 6.72
C PHE A 184 -6.20 -7.56 5.45
N GLY A 185 -7.51 -7.78 5.45
CA GLY A 185 -8.27 -8.35 4.36
C GLY A 185 -8.19 -7.51 3.08
N ALA A 186 -8.33 -8.20 1.94
CA ALA A 186 -8.27 -7.57 0.64
C ALA A 186 -9.48 -6.67 0.38
N LEU A 187 -9.21 -5.44 -0.01
CA LEU A 187 -10.18 -4.41 -0.40
C LEU A 187 -10.14 -4.18 -1.91
N HIS A 188 -11.29 -3.83 -2.47
CA HIS A 188 -11.44 -3.63 -3.91
C HIS A 188 -12.18 -2.33 -4.21
N ARG A 189 -11.57 -1.48 -5.03
CA ARG A 189 -12.18 -0.23 -5.54
C ARG A 189 -12.03 -0.17 -7.05
N ASN A 190 -13.13 0.12 -7.73
CA ASN A 190 -13.16 0.26 -9.18
C ASN A 190 -12.63 1.63 -9.61
N GLU A 191 -11.34 1.86 -9.33
CA GLU A 191 -10.64 3.08 -9.73
C GLU A 191 -10.64 3.24 -11.26
N LEU A 192 -10.76 4.49 -11.71
CA LEU A 192 -10.66 4.87 -13.12
C LEU A 192 -9.34 4.36 -13.72
N SER A 193 -9.39 3.76 -14.91
CA SER A 193 -8.21 3.14 -15.55
C SER A 193 -7.05 4.13 -15.71
N GLY A 194 -7.35 5.37 -16.13
CA GLY A 194 -6.37 6.44 -16.30
C GLY A 194 -5.76 6.98 -15.00
N ALA A 195 -6.30 6.59 -13.84
CA ALA A 195 -5.77 6.99 -12.53
C ALA A 195 -4.88 5.92 -11.89
N LEU A 196 -4.79 4.72 -12.46
CA LEU A 196 -3.95 3.64 -11.96
C LEU A 196 -2.46 3.98 -12.14
N GLY A 197 -1.65 3.59 -11.16
CA GLY A 197 -0.23 3.92 -11.17
C GLY A 197 0.58 2.99 -10.28
N GLY A 198 1.46 2.18 -10.89
CA GLY A 198 2.37 1.28 -10.19
C GLY A 198 1.70 0.55 -9.03
N LEU A 199 2.30 0.68 -7.84
CA LEU A 199 1.71 0.22 -6.57
C LEU A 199 1.08 1.34 -5.73
N THR A 200 1.18 2.61 -6.16
CA THR A 200 0.65 3.75 -5.41
C THR A 200 -0.86 3.90 -5.55
N ARG A 201 -1.43 3.44 -6.69
CA ARG A 201 -2.88 3.43 -6.95
C ARG A 201 -3.30 2.19 -7.73
N VAL A 202 -3.97 1.27 -7.04
CA VAL A 202 -4.36 -0.07 -7.52
C VAL A 202 -5.83 -0.34 -7.21
N ARG A 203 -6.44 -1.29 -7.92
CA ARG A 203 -7.85 -1.68 -7.71
C ARG A 203 -8.06 -2.67 -6.57
N ARG A 204 -7.08 -3.54 -6.32
CA ARG A 204 -7.02 -4.45 -5.18
C ARG A 204 -5.87 -4.04 -4.29
N PHE A 205 -6.14 -3.86 -3.01
CA PHE A 205 -5.11 -3.54 -2.02
C PHE A 205 -5.44 -4.17 -0.67
N CYS A 206 -4.43 -4.36 0.17
CA CYS A 206 -4.61 -4.69 1.57
C CYS A 206 -4.25 -3.48 2.41
N GLN A 207 -5.12 -3.12 3.35
CA GLN A 207 -4.90 -2.01 4.27
C GLN A 207 -4.63 -2.58 5.66
N ASP A 208 -3.75 -1.95 6.43
CA ASP A 208 -3.59 -2.26 7.86
C ASP A 208 -4.73 -1.61 8.68
N ASP A 209 -5.95 -1.95 8.27
CA ASP A 209 -7.15 -1.29 8.72
C ASP A 209 -7.51 -1.74 10.13
N ALA A 210 -7.97 -0.82 10.96
CA ALA A 210 -8.52 -1.18 12.25
C ALA A 210 -9.62 -0.25 12.70
N HIS A 211 -10.49 -0.81 13.52
CA HIS A 211 -11.61 -0.13 14.13
C HIS A 211 -11.58 -0.29 15.63
N ILE A 212 -11.66 0.84 16.33
CA ILE A 212 -11.74 0.90 17.78
C ILE A 212 -13.15 1.34 18.15
N PHE A 213 -13.86 0.52 18.92
CA PHE A 213 -15.12 0.88 19.54
C PHE A 213 -14.84 1.26 20.99
N CYS A 214 -15.09 2.50 21.35
CA CYS A 214 -14.78 3.03 22.67
C CYS A 214 -15.94 3.86 23.24
N THR A 215 -15.89 4.13 24.54
CA THR A 215 -16.79 5.12 25.15
C THR A 215 -16.32 6.55 24.84
N PRO A 216 -17.20 7.56 24.86
CA PRO A 216 -16.79 8.95 24.64
C PRO A 216 -15.67 9.42 25.58
N GLY A 217 -15.64 8.93 26.83
CA GLY A 217 -14.60 9.29 27.80
C GLY A 217 -13.24 8.65 27.54
N GLN A 218 -13.17 7.60 26.72
CA GLN A 218 -11.92 6.94 26.33
C GLN A 218 -11.33 7.50 25.03
N LEU A 219 -12.06 8.35 24.32
CA LEU A 219 -11.73 8.76 22.95
C LEU A 219 -10.36 9.43 22.84
N GLU A 220 -10.08 10.41 23.69
CA GLU A 220 -8.82 11.15 23.70
C GLU A 220 -7.60 10.24 23.96
N GLU A 221 -7.72 9.30 24.91
CA GLU A 221 -6.66 8.32 25.20
C GLU A 221 -6.40 7.40 23.98
N GLU A 222 -7.44 6.93 23.31
CA GLU A 222 -7.30 6.08 22.12
C GLU A 222 -6.68 6.81 20.93
N ILE A 223 -6.99 8.10 20.73
CA ILE A 223 -6.38 8.91 19.67
C ILE A 223 -4.90 9.12 19.94
N VAL A 224 -4.51 9.47 21.18
CA VAL A 224 -3.09 9.61 21.55
C VAL A 224 -2.35 8.28 21.37
N ALA A 225 -2.94 7.17 21.79
CA ALA A 225 -2.36 5.84 21.58
C ALA A 225 -2.18 5.49 20.10
N CYS A 226 -3.11 5.90 19.23
CA CYS A 226 -2.98 5.74 17.78
C CYS A 226 -1.86 6.61 17.19
N LEU A 227 -1.74 7.86 17.62
CA LEU A 227 -0.67 8.77 17.19
C LEU A 227 0.72 8.24 17.61
N ASP A 228 0.86 7.75 18.84
CA ASP A 228 2.08 7.11 19.31
C ASP A 228 2.41 5.81 18.55
N PHE A 229 1.39 5.07 18.15
CA PHE A 229 1.59 3.91 17.28
C PHE A 229 2.19 4.34 15.93
N VAL A 230 1.61 5.35 15.27
CA VAL A 230 2.15 5.87 14.01
C VAL A 230 3.60 6.35 14.17
N ARG A 231 3.90 7.13 15.22
CA ARG A 231 5.26 7.60 15.53
C ARG A 231 6.23 6.43 15.64
N SER A 232 5.86 5.38 16.38
CA SER A 232 6.73 4.21 16.59
C SER A 232 7.07 3.48 15.30
N VAL A 233 6.09 3.34 14.40
CA VAL A 233 6.26 2.65 13.12
C VAL A 233 7.06 3.50 12.14
N TYR A 234 6.73 4.79 12.01
CA TYR A 234 7.40 5.67 11.04
C TYR A 234 8.85 5.96 11.42
N ARG A 235 9.17 6.00 12.72
CA ARG A 235 10.54 6.13 13.19
C ARG A 235 11.40 4.93 12.78
N VAL A 236 10.86 3.71 12.77
CA VAL A 236 11.57 2.51 12.30
C VAL A 236 11.91 2.62 10.82
N PHE A 237 11.01 3.15 9.99
CA PHE A 237 11.29 3.39 8.57
C PHE A 237 12.16 4.62 8.30
N GLY A 238 12.40 5.46 9.30
CA GLY A 238 13.16 6.70 9.17
C GLY A 238 12.40 7.83 8.48
N PHE A 239 11.06 7.80 8.49
CA PHE A 239 10.24 8.87 7.90
C PHE A 239 10.08 10.06 8.84
N SER A 240 10.18 11.27 8.28
CA SER A 240 9.59 12.46 8.88
C SER A 240 8.13 12.58 8.44
N PHE A 241 7.25 12.97 9.36
CA PHE A 241 5.83 13.12 9.07
C PHE A 241 5.27 14.46 9.56
N HIS A 242 4.15 14.85 8.98
CA HIS A 242 3.38 16.03 9.35
C HIS A 242 1.91 15.65 9.50
N CYS A 243 1.26 16.17 10.53
CA CYS A 243 -0.14 15.90 10.83
C CYS A 243 -1.03 17.03 10.29
N LEU A 244 -2.16 16.68 9.69
CA LEU A 244 -3.19 17.60 9.25
C LEU A 244 -4.49 17.29 9.98
N LEU A 245 -5.08 18.30 10.63
CA LEU A 245 -6.41 18.20 11.22
C LEU A 245 -7.45 18.62 10.17
N SER A 246 -8.10 17.63 9.57
CA SER A 246 -9.11 17.82 8.53
C SER A 246 -10.50 17.99 9.16
N THR A 247 -11.03 19.21 9.11
CA THR A 247 -12.30 19.61 9.76
C THR A 247 -13.51 19.44 8.85
N ARG A 248 -14.71 19.68 9.38
CA ARG A 248 -16.00 19.38 8.73
C ARG A 248 -16.10 19.88 7.28
N PRO A 249 -16.47 19.01 6.31
CA PRO A 249 -16.74 19.41 4.94
C PRO A 249 -18.13 20.05 4.80
N THR A 250 -18.38 20.68 3.65
CA THR A 250 -19.72 21.11 3.24
C THR A 250 -20.12 20.34 1.98
N PRO A 251 -21.13 19.44 2.01
CA PRO A 251 -22.00 19.07 3.14
C PRO A 251 -21.39 18.01 4.10
N CYS A 252 -21.89 17.94 5.34
CA CYS A 252 -21.55 16.91 6.33
C CYS A 252 -22.81 16.29 6.97
N LEU A 253 -22.66 15.10 7.57
CA LEU A 253 -23.72 14.42 8.34
C LEU A 253 -23.51 14.59 9.85
N GLY A 254 -24.62 14.67 10.61
CA GLY A 254 -24.60 14.77 12.07
C GLY A 254 -24.83 16.20 12.57
N GLU A 255 -25.03 16.32 13.89
CA GLU A 255 -25.32 17.60 14.53
C GLU A 255 -24.06 18.48 14.65
N PRO A 256 -24.16 19.82 14.50
CA PRO A 256 -23.03 20.72 14.62
C PRO A 256 -22.26 20.59 15.94
N GLU A 257 -22.96 20.40 17.05
CA GLU A 257 -22.36 20.26 18.39
C GLU A 257 -21.46 19.00 18.50
N GLN A 258 -21.85 17.92 17.83
CA GLN A 258 -21.06 16.68 17.81
C GLN A 258 -19.75 16.88 17.04
N TRP A 259 -19.81 17.63 15.94
CA TRP A 259 -18.63 18.03 15.18
C TRP A 259 -17.71 18.95 15.98
N ASP A 260 -18.26 19.97 16.64
CA ASP A 260 -17.49 20.88 17.50
C ASP A 260 -16.70 20.10 18.57
N ASN A 261 -17.38 19.14 19.23
CA ASN A 261 -16.76 18.31 20.24
C ASN A 261 -15.68 17.38 19.68
N ALA A 262 -15.93 16.76 18.52
CA ALA A 262 -15.00 15.85 17.88
C ALA A 262 -13.72 16.57 17.40
N GLU A 263 -13.88 17.73 16.74
CA GLU A 263 -12.77 18.56 16.27
C GLU A 263 -11.91 19.03 17.45
N GLN A 264 -12.54 19.49 18.54
CA GLN A 264 -11.83 19.91 19.75
C GLN A 264 -11.08 18.77 20.44
N GLN A 265 -11.61 17.55 20.43
CA GLN A 265 -10.92 16.38 20.98
C GLN A 265 -9.70 15.98 20.15
N LEU A 266 -9.81 15.99 18.82
CA LEU A 266 -8.66 15.73 17.93
C LEU A 266 -7.59 16.81 18.08
N GLU A 267 -7.98 18.08 18.19
CA GLU A 267 -7.06 19.18 18.44
C GLU A 267 -6.29 19.01 19.76
N ARG A 268 -6.98 18.72 20.86
CA ARG A 268 -6.34 18.46 22.16
C ARG A 268 -5.38 17.27 22.11
N SER A 269 -5.78 16.20 21.42
CA SER A 269 -4.94 15.01 21.23
C SER A 269 -3.66 15.34 20.45
N LEU A 270 -3.75 16.17 19.41
CA LEU A 270 -2.60 16.64 18.63
C LEU A 270 -1.69 17.56 19.45
N GLN A 271 -2.26 18.46 20.26
CA GLN A 271 -1.49 19.32 21.16
C GLN A 271 -0.72 18.50 22.21
N GLN A 272 -1.36 17.47 22.79
CA GLN A 272 -0.69 16.56 23.74
C GLN A 272 0.41 15.73 23.08
N PHE A 273 0.19 15.29 21.84
CA PHE A 273 1.17 14.49 21.09
C PHE A 273 2.46 15.27 20.78
N GLY A 274 2.37 16.60 20.66
CA GLY A 274 3.53 17.50 20.60
C GLY A 274 4.27 17.57 19.26
N GLU A 275 3.76 16.91 18.21
CA GLU A 275 4.27 17.06 16.84
C GLU A 275 3.68 18.29 16.14
N ARG A 276 4.34 18.74 15.07
CA ARG A 276 3.82 19.84 14.25
C ARG A 276 2.60 19.38 13.45
N TRP A 277 1.53 20.15 13.57
CA TRP A 277 0.30 19.94 12.82
C TRP A 277 -0.27 21.23 12.25
N GLU A 278 -1.04 21.12 11.18
CA GLU A 278 -1.74 22.23 10.52
C GLU A 278 -3.23 21.91 10.36
N LEU A 279 -4.06 22.94 10.27
CA LEU A 279 -5.48 22.79 9.95
C LEU A 279 -5.64 22.58 8.44
N ASN A 280 -6.52 21.65 8.06
CA ASN A 280 -6.92 21.40 6.69
C ASN A 280 -8.46 21.58 6.54
N PRO A 281 -8.94 22.82 6.43
CA PRO A 281 -10.36 23.11 6.54
C PRO A 281 -11.18 22.44 5.43
N GLY A 282 -12.24 21.73 5.81
CA GLY A 282 -13.21 21.16 4.86
C GLY A 282 -12.80 19.85 4.19
N ASP A 283 -11.66 19.26 4.58
CA ASP A 283 -11.20 17.98 4.01
C ASP A 283 -11.63 16.76 4.85
N GLY A 284 -12.38 16.95 5.94
CA GLY A 284 -12.90 15.86 6.78
C GLY A 284 -13.78 14.86 6.01
N ALA A 285 -13.95 13.66 6.54
CA ALA A 285 -14.90 12.70 5.96
C ALA A 285 -16.33 13.19 6.18
N PHE A 286 -17.29 12.74 5.36
CA PHE A 286 -18.69 13.17 5.51
C PHE A 286 -19.33 12.78 6.86
N TYR A 287 -18.73 11.82 7.58
CA TYR A 287 -19.21 11.28 8.86
C TYR A 287 -18.40 11.71 10.10
N GLY A 288 -17.31 12.47 9.93
CA GLY A 288 -16.53 12.98 11.05
C GLY A 288 -15.15 13.54 10.66
N PRO A 289 -14.49 14.23 11.60
CA PRO A 289 -13.17 14.82 11.36
C PRO A 289 -12.09 13.74 11.37
N LYS A 290 -10.94 14.04 10.74
CA LYS A 290 -9.81 13.10 10.65
C LYS A 290 -8.48 13.80 10.88
N ILE A 291 -7.53 13.03 11.39
CA ILE A 291 -6.10 13.37 11.39
C ILE A 291 -5.47 12.64 10.22
N ASP A 292 -4.97 13.38 9.25
CA ASP A 292 -4.22 12.84 8.12
C ASP A 292 -2.74 13.01 8.36
N ILE A 293 -1.97 11.94 8.17
CA ILE A 293 -0.54 11.96 8.40
C ILE A 293 0.15 11.81 7.06
N GLN A 294 0.86 12.87 6.68
CA GLN A 294 1.63 12.94 5.44
C GLN A 294 3.08 12.58 5.71
N ILE A 295 3.63 11.71 4.88
CA ILE A 295 5.05 11.39 4.83
C ILE A 295 5.68 12.00 3.60
N LYS A 296 6.92 12.45 3.76
CA LYS A 296 7.72 12.97 2.66
C LYS A 296 8.65 11.87 2.14
N ASP A 297 8.59 11.58 0.84
CA ASP A 297 9.51 10.64 0.20
C ASP A 297 10.92 11.26 -0.01
N ALA A 298 11.88 10.44 -0.45
CA ALA A 298 13.27 10.86 -0.66
C ALA A 298 13.45 11.96 -1.74
N ILE A 299 12.47 12.14 -2.63
CA ILE A 299 12.49 13.20 -3.66
C ILE A 299 11.59 14.40 -3.30
N GLY A 300 10.97 14.36 -2.13
CA GLY A 300 10.25 15.46 -1.51
C GLY A 300 8.75 15.54 -1.80
N ARG A 301 8.14 14.51 -2.40
CA ARG A 301 6.68 14.44 -2.57
C ARG A 301 6.01 14.05 -1.25
N GLN A 302 4.84 14.63 -1.02
CA GLN A 302 4.01 14.32 0.13
C GLN A 302 3.03 13.19 -0.23
N HIS A 303 2.98 12.17 0.62
CA HIS A 303 2.05 11.06 0.50
C HIS A 303 1.24 10.93 1.79
N GLN A 304 -0.08 11.01 1.67
CA GLN A 304 -0.98 10.67 2.78
C GLN A 304 -1.02 9.15 2.94
N CYS A 305 -0.62 8.68 4.12
CA CYS A 305 -0.55 7.25 4.43
C CYS A 305 -1.41 6.92 5.64
N ALA A 306 -0.96 7.30 6.84
CA ALA A 306 -1.74 7.10 8.05
C ALA A 306 -2.93 8.06 8.12
N THR A 307 -4.02 7.56 8.67
CA THR A 307 -5.23 8.34 8.91
C THR A 307 -5.89 7.84 10.19
N ILE A 308 -6.43 8.76 10.99
CA ILE A 308 -7.24 8.46 12.17
C ILE A 308 -8.53 9.26 12.01
N GLN A 309 -9.66 8.57 11.84
CA GLN A 309 -10.93 9.18 11.49
C GLN A 309 -11.96 8.84 12.55
N LEU A 310 -12.70 9.84 12.99
CA LEU A 310 -13.83 9.64 13.89
C LEU A 310 -15.09 9.38 13.08
N ASP A 311 -15.87 8.38 13.46
CA ASP A 311 -17.14 8.08 12.83
C ASP A 311 -18.24 7.96 13.89
N PHE A 312 -19.22 8.85 13.75
CA PHE A 312 -20.43 8.88 14.56
C PHE A 312 -21.65 8.34 13.82
N GLN A 313 -21.58 8.18 12.50
CA GLN A 313 -22.67 7.78 11.63
C GLN A 313 -22.84 6.26 11.57
N LEU A 314 -21.77 5.50 11.41
CA LEU A 314 -21.86 4.03 11.38
C LEU A 314 -22.45 3.45 12.67
N PRO A 315 -22.03 3.89 13.88
CA PRO A 315 -22.69 3.46 15.11
C PRO A 315 -24.20 3.74 15.16
N ILE A 316 -24.67 4.82 14.52
CA ILE A 316 -26.10 5.15 14.43
C ILE A 316 -26.80 4.25 13.42
N ARG A 317 -26.26 4.13 12.20
CA ARG A 317 -26.85 3.34 11.10
C ARG A 317 -26.93 1.84 11.39
N PHE A 318 -26.00 1.33 12.19
CA PHE A 318 -26.00 -0.05 12.65
C PHE A 318 -26.68 -0.23 14.02
N ASP A 319 -27.20 0.84 14.63
CA ASP A 319 -27.73 0.84 16.00
C ASP A 319 -26.83 0.11 17.00
N LEU A 320 -25.52 0.43 16.95
CA LEU A 320 -24.54 -0.18 17.84
C LEU A 320 -24.76 0.30 19.26
N GLN A 321 -24.77 -0.63 20.21
CA GLN A 321 -25.06 -0.34 21.61
C GLN A 321 -24.17 -1.14 22.56
N TYR A 322 -23.89 -0.56 23.73
CA TYR A 322 -23.27 -1.22 24.86
C TYR A 322 -23.99 -0.84 26.16
N VAL A 323 -23.90 -1.69 27.17
CA VAL A 323 -24.45 -1.44 28.51
C VAL A 323 -23.46 -0.59 29.30
N GLY A 324 -23.88 0.61 29.68
CA GLY A 324 -23.12 1.58 30.48
C GLY A 324 -23.00 1.20 31.95
N GLN A 325 -22.26 2.02 32.71
CA GLN A 325 -22.12 1.87 34.16
C GLN A 325 -23.45 2.04 34.91
N ASP A 326 -24.33 2.84 34.35
CA ASP A 326 -25.69 3.12 34.80
C ASP A 326 -26.69 1.99 34.43
N GLY A 327 -26.23 0.95 33.75
CA GLY A 327 -27.08 -0.14 33.24
C GLY A 327 -27.93 0.23 32.03
N GLN A 328 -27.78 1.45 31.50
CA GLN A 328 -28.51 1.89 30.30
C GLN A 328 -27.74 1.53 29.03
N LEU A 329 -28.45 1.56 27.89
CA LEU A 329 -27.84 1.34 26.58
C LEU A 329 -27.27 2.67 26.06
N HIS A 330 -25.99 2.64 25.72
CA HIS A 330 -25.24 3.76 25.16
C HIS A 330 -24.65 3.37 23.81
N ARG A 331 -24.40 4.37 22.96
CA ARG A 331 -23.80 4.16 21.64
C ARG A 331 -22.28 4.34 21.71
N PRO A 332 -21.46 3.42 21.16
CA PRO A 332 -20.02 3.58 21.14
C PRO A 332 -19.60 4.64 20.11
N VAL A 333 -18.40 5.19 20.29
CA VAL A 333 -17.69 5.95 19.26
C VAL A 333 -16.81 4.98 18.48
N MET A 334 -16.78 5.11 17.16
CA MET A 334 -15.95 4.30 16.27
C MET A 334 -14.78 5.15 15.75
N ILE A 335 -13.56 4.63 15.92
CA ILE A 335 -12.34 5.24 15.36
C ILE A 335 -11.86 4.32 14.24
N HIS A 336 -11.77 4.86 13.03
CA HIS A 336 -11.14 4.20 11.88
C HIS A 336 -9.69 4.61 11.85
N ARG A 337 -8.78 3.65 11.69
CA ARG A 337 -7.37 4.00 11.59
C ARG A 337 -6.55 3.03 10.76
N ALA A 338 -5.65 3.59 9.99
CA ALA A 338 -4.60 2.89 9.27
C ALA A 338 -3.26 3.55 9.59
N VAL A 339 -2.20 2.76 9.82
CA VAL A 339 -0.85 3.28 10.12
C VAL A 339 -0.01 3.32 8.84
N LEU A 340 -0.07 2.26 8.04
CA LEU A 340 0.64 2.18 6.77
C LEU A 340 -0.24 2.69 5.63
N GLY A 341 -1.56 2.62 5.77
CA GLY A 341 -2.48 2.79 4.66
C GLY A 341 -2.52 1.49 3.86
N SER A 342 -2.55 1.57 2.53
CA SER A 342 -2.39 0.34 1.74
C SER A 342 -0.95 -0.15 1.77
N LEU A 343 -0.78 -1.46 1.98
CA LEU A 343 0.53 -2.12 1.98
C LEU A 343 1.24 -1.90 0.64
N GLU A 344 0.50 -1.99 -0.47
CA GLU A 344 1.02 -1.75 -1.82
C GLU A 344 1.63 -0.35 -1.94
N ARG A 345 0.90 0.68 -1.50
CA ARG A 345 1.38 2.06 -1.57
C ARG A 345 2.58 2.26 -0.65
N MET A 346 2.53 1.71 0.56
CA MET A 346 3.65 1.81 1.51
C MET A 346 4.91 1.16 0.94
N ILE A 347 4.81 -0.02 0.30
CA ILE A 347 5.94 -0.69 -0.37
C ILE A 347 6.51 0.22 -1.46
N ALA A 348 5.66 0.86 -2.27
CA ALA A 348 6.10 1.80 -3.29
C ALA A 348 6.91 2.97 -2.69
N ILE A 349 6.38 3.59 -1.63
CA ILE A 349 7.02 4.73 -0.97
C ILE A 349 8.34 4.30 -0.31
N LEU A 350 8.38 3.14 0.34
CA LEU A 350 9.61 2.61 0.94
C LEU A 350 10.67 2.28 -0.13
N ALA A 351 10.26 1.73 -1.27
CA ALA A 351 11.16 1.42 -2.38
C ALA A 351 11.85 2.69 -2.90
N GLU A 352 11.09 3.77 -3.04
CA GLU A 352 11.61 5.09 -3.43
C GLU A 352 12.45 5.71 -2.31
N ASN A 353 12.02 5.63 -1.05
CA ASN A 353 12.72 6.19 0.10
C ASN A 353 14.11 5.59 0.28
N PHE A 354 14.22 4.27 0.13
CA PHE A 354 15.52 3.57 0.18
C PHE A 354 16.25 3.56 -1.16
N GLY A 355 15.65 4.05 -2.25
CA GLY A 355 16.23 3.97 -3.60
C GLY A 355 16.54 2.53 -4.02
N GLY A 356 15.70 1.57 -3.63
CA GLY A 356 15.89 0.13 -3.82
C GLY A 356 16.94 -0.52 -2.92
N LYS A 357 17.58 0.24 -2.01
CA LYS A 357 18.62 -0.25 -1.08
C LYS A 357 18.02 -0.61 0.27
N TRP A 358 17.15 -1.61 0.29
CA TRP A 358 16.45 -2.08 1.48
C TRP A 358 17.40 -2.35 2.66
N PRO A 359 17.01 -1.99 3.90
CA PRO A 359 17.74 -2.41 5.11
C PRO A 359 17.63 -3.92 5.28
N LEU A 360 18.56 -4.54 6.01
CA LEU A 360 18.66 -6.01 6.10
C LEU A 360 17.32 -6.66 6.45
N TRP A 361 16.64 -6.14 7.47
CA TRP A 361 15.40 -6.71 7.99
C TRP A 361 14.23 -6.67 7.00
N LEU A 362 14.24 -5.74 6.04
CA LEU A 362 13.19 -5.56 5.03
C LEU A 362 13.59 -6.12 3.66
N SER A 363 14.87 -6.41 3.46
CA SER A 363 15.40 -6.81 2.17
C SER A 363 15.04 -8.25 1.83
N PRO A 364 14.55 -8.54 0.61
CA PRO A 364 14.39 -9.90 0.11
C PRO A 364 15.72 -10.52 -0.37
N ALA A 365 16.73 -9.68 -0.63
CA ALA A 365 18.07 -10.08 -1.06
C ALA A 365 19.04 -9.83 0.10
N GLN A 366 18.95 -10.63 1.16
CA GLN A 366 19.76 -10.39 2.36
C GLN A 366 21.20 -10.86 2.15
N ILE A 367 21.39 -12.13 1.77
CA ILE A 367 22.71 -12.77 1.70
C ILE A 367 22.88 -13.52 0.38
N MET A 368 24.01 -13.28 -0.30
CA MET A 368 24.45 -14.07 -1.45
C MET A 368 25.74 -14.81 -1.11
N VAL A 369 25.75 -16.14 -1.21
CA VAL A 369 26.94 -16.97 -1.01
C VAL A 369 27.56 -17.31 -2.36
N ILE A 370 28.87 -17.04 -2.50
CA ILE A 370 29.62 -17.23 -3.73
C ILE A 370 30.82 -18.14 -3.47
N PRO A 371 30.80 -19.40 -3.93
CA PRO A 371 31.97 -20.28 -3.89
C PRO A 371 33.01 -19.86 -4.93
N VAL A 372 34.29 -19.97 -4.57
CA VAL A 372 35.43 -19.78 -5.48
C VAL A 372 35.61 -20.98 -6.43
N GLY A 373 34.96 -22.11 -6.12
CA GLY A 373 34.95 -23.34 -6.92
C GLY A 373 35.60 -24.53 -6.20
N GLY A 374 35.58 -25.71 -6.82
CA GLY A 374 36.19 -26.92 -6.28
C GLY A 374 35.54 -27.37 -4.96
N ASN A 375 36.34 -27.60 -3.93
CA ASN A 375 35.87 -28.13 -2.64
C ASN A 375 35.05 -27.12 -1.81
N SER A 376 35.01 -25.84 -2.21
CA SER A 376 34.24 -24.81 -1.52
C SER A 376 32.72 -24.88 -1.74
N GLU A 377 32.24 -25.66 -2.73
CA GLU A 377 30.80 -25.76 -3.04
C GLU A 377 29.99 -26.45 -1.94
N SER A 378 30.53 -27.51 -1.33
CA SER A 378 29.87 -28.21 -0.21
C SER A 378 29.75 -27.31 1.01
N TYR A 379 30.81 -26.57 1.33
CA TYR A 379 30.82 -25.60 2.42
C TYR A 379 29.87 -24.43 2.13
N ALA A 380 29.80 -23.92 0.90
CA ALA A 380 28.84 -22.90 0.51
C ALA A 380 27.39 -23.32 0.80
N LYS A 381 27.03 -24.58 0.47
CA LYS A 381 25.71 -25.15 0.78
C LYS A 381 25.44 -25.24 2.28
N GLN A 382 26.45 -25.60 3.08
CA GLN A 382 26.35 -25.60 4.55
C GLN A 382 26.08 -24.21 5.10
N VAL A 383 26.81 -23.19 4.61
CA VAL A 383 26.59 -21.79 5.02
C VAL A 383 25.18 -21.33 4.65
N VAL A 384 24.71 -21.64 3.43
CA VAL A 384 23.34 -21.31 3.00
C VAL A 384 22.32 -21.94 3.95
N GLN A 385 22.46 -23.24 4.25
CA GLN A 385 21.56 -23.94 5.16
C GLN A 385 21.56 -23.32 6.55
N GLN A 386 22.74 -23.02 7.12
CA GLN A 386 22.88 -22.42 8.45
C GLN A 386 22.11 -21.10 8.58
N PHE A 387 22.28 -20.19 7.61
CA PHE A 387 21.61 -18.89 7.66
C PHE A 387 20.13 -18.98 7.28
N HIS A 388 19.76 -19.90 6.39
CA HIS A 388 18.36 -20.16 6.05
C HIS A 388 17.58 -20.71 7.25
N GLU A 389 18.15 -21.66 8.00
CA GLU A 389 17.54 -22.20 9.23
C GLU A 389 17.35 -21.13 10.32
N ALA A 390 18.20 -20.09 10.33
CA ALA A 390 18.04 -18.94 11.20
C ALA A 390 17.04 -17.89 10.69
N GLY A 391 16.40 -18.14 9.55
CA GLY A 391 15.34 -17.29 8.99
C GLY A 391 15.82 -16.16 8.07
N PHE A 392 17.05 -16.24 7.53
CA PHE A 392 17.52 -15.30 6.51
C PHE A 392 17.22 -15.79 5.08
N MET A 393 16.99 -14.83 4.18
CA MET A 393 16.92 -15.05 2.74
C MET A 393 18.34 -15.15 2.18
N VAL A 394 18.75 -16.38 1.86
CA VAL A 394 20.12 -16.68 1.42
C VAL A 394 20.10 -17.42 0.10
N ASP A 395 20.78 -16.85 -0.89
CA ASP A 395 20.94 -17.44 -2.21
C ASP A 395 22.36 -17.96 -2.42
N LEU A 396 22.49 -19.00 -3.24
CA LEU A 396 23.77 -19.58 -3.65
C LEU A 396 24.05 -19.26 -5.13
N ASN A 397 25.24 -18.74 -5.43
CA ASN A 397 25.68 -18.55 -6.81
C ASN A 397 26.35 -19.82 -7.37
N GLU A 398 25.58 -20.60 -8.14
CA GLU A 398 26.05 -21.84 -8.77
C GLU A 398 26.63 -21.66 -10.19
N ASP A 399 26.78 -20.42 -10.69
CA ASP A 399 27.26 -20.17 -12.05
C ASP A 399 28.76 -20.51 -12.20
N GLN A 400 29.08 -21.72 -12.65
CA GLN A 400 30.48 -22.14 -12.83
C GLN A 400 31.19 -21.46 -14.02
N GLY A 401 30.44 -20.80 -14.93
CA GLY A 401 31.00 -20.15 -16.12
C GLY A 401 31.43 -18.69 -15.91
N ALA A 402 31.01 -18.05 -14.82
CA ALA A 402 31.35 -16.68 -14.51
C ALA A 402 32.60 -16.54 -13.63
N THR A 403 33.43 -15.54 -13.92
CA THR A 403 34.55 -15.18 -13.03
C THR A 403 34.05 -14.68 -11.68
N LEU A 404 34.83 -14.89 -10.61
CA LEU A 404 34.46 -14.45 -9.25
C LEU A 404 34.06 -12.96 -9.20
N ASN A 405 34.82 -12.09 -9.87
CA ASN A 405 34.51 -10.66 -9.94
C ASN A 405 33.18 -10.39 -10.65
N LYS A 406 32.85 -11.15 -11.69
CA LYS A 406 31.54 -11.04 -12.37
C LYS A 406 30.42 -11.45 -11.42
N LYS A 407 30.57 -12.55 -10.68
CA LYS A 407 29.58 -13.00 -9.68
C LYS A 407 29.35 -11.95 -8.58
N ILE A 408 30.44 -11.42 -8.00
CA ILE A 408 30.37 -10.37 -6.98
C ILE A 408 29.66 -9.13 -7.53
N ARG A 409 30.02 -8.68 -8.74
CA ARG A 409 29.39 -7.53 -9.38
C ARG A 409 27.92 -7.76 -9.65
N SER A 410 27.52 -8.95 -10.11
CA SER A 410 26.11 -9.30 -10.31
C SER A 410 25.32 -9.23 -9.00
N ALA A 411 25.87 -9.78 -7.91
CA ALA A 411 25.25 -9.71 -6.59
C ALA A 411 25.13 -8.27 -6.06
N GLN A 412 26.14 -7.43 -6.28
CA GLN A 412 26.07 -6.01 -5.93
C GLN A 412 25.01 -5.26 -6.75
N LEU A 413 24.91 -5.53 -8.05
CA LEU A 413 23.89 -4.94 -8.91
C LEU A 413 22.48 -5.36 -8.50
N ALA A 414 22.30 -6.62 -8.09
CA ALA A 414 21.07 -7.16 -7.51
C ALA A 414 20.79 -6.64 -6.08
N GLN A 415 21.62 -5.76 -5.54
CA GLN A 415 21.45 -5.09 -4.24
C GLN A 415 21.42 -6.02 -3.01
N TYR A 416 22.11 -7.17 -3.04
CA TYR A 416 22.26 -8.01 -1.84
C TYR A 416 22.92 -7.22 -0.70
N ASN A 417 22.37 -7.29 0.52
CA ASN A 417 22.93 -6.58 1.67
C ASN A 417 24.36 -7.03 1.96
N TYR A 418 24.56 -8.35 1.99
CA TYR A 418 25.85 -8.98 2.25
C TYR A 418 26.17 -10.06 1.21
N ILE A 419 27.44 -10.10 0.81
CA ILE A 419 27.97 -11.10 -0.12
C ILE A 419 29.05 -11.87 0.62
N PHE A 420 28.85 -13.18 0.76
CA PHE A 420 29.78 -14.09 1.41
C PHE A 420 30.57 -14.83 0.34
N VAL A 421 31.89 -14.61 0.31
CA VAL A 421 32.79 -15.35 -0.57
C VAL A 421 33.45 -16.47 0.23
N VAL A 422 33.37 -17.69 -0.29
CA VAL A 422 33.93 -18.89 0.36
C VAL A 422 34.90 -19.60 -0.57
N GLY A 423 36.13 -19.80 -0.08
CA GLY A 423 37.15 -20.64 -0.70
C GLY A 423 37.64 -21.72 0.27
N ASP A 424 38.73 -22.40 -0.08
CA ASP A 424 39.27 -23.49 0.73
C ASP A 424 39.69 -23.02 2.13
N LYS A 425 40.33 -21.85 2.23
CA LYS A 425 40.75 -21.28 3.52
C LYS A 425 39.57 -20.97 4.43
N GLU A 426 38.47 -20.48 3.86
CA GLU A 426 37.23 -20.20 4.58
C GLU A 426 36.57 -21.50 5.06
N SER A 427 36.54 -22.53 4.20
CA SER A 427 36.03 -23.87 4.52
C SER A 427 36.79 -24.53 5.67
N GLU A 428 38.13 -24.49 5.65
CA GLU A 428 38.97 -25.07 6.71
C GLU A 428 38.82 -24.37 8.08
N SER A 429 38.47 -23.08 8.06
CA SER A 429 38.41 -22.26 9.28
C SER A 429 36.98 -21.99 9.78
N GLY A 430 35.94 -22.49 9.09
CA GLY A 430 34.55 -22.19 9.45
C GLY A 430 34.22 -20.70 9.35
N THR A 431 34.84 -19.99 8.40
CA THR A 431 34.67 -18.55 8.20
C THR A 431 34.09 -18.22 6.83
N VAL A 432 33.74 -16.96 6.60
CA VAL A 432 33.39 -16.42 5.28
C VAL A 432 34.05 -15.07 5.08
N ASN A 433 34.40 -14.72 3.84
CA ASN A 433 34.86 -13.37 3.51
C ASN A 433 33.65 -12.48 3.16
N VAL A 434 33.36 -11.50 4.00
CA VAL A 434 32.14 -10.68 3.88
C VAL A 434 32.42 -9.40 3.11
N ARG A 435 31.51 -9.08 2.20
CA ARG A 435 31.45 -7.81 1.49
C ARG A 435 30.08 -7.18 1.67
N SER A 436 30.04 -5.87 1.87
CA SER A 436 28.77 -5.14 1.88
C SER A 436 28.29 -4.85 0.45
N ARG A 437 27.00 -4.55 0.33
CA ARG A 437 26.37 -4.03 -0.90
C ARG A 437 27.16 -2.90 -1.56
N GLY A 438 27.73 -2.00 -0.76
CA GLY A 438 28.54 -0.86 -1.22
C GLY A 438 29.94 -1.22 -1.70
N GLY A 439 30.34 -2.49 -1.64
CA GLY A 439 31.65 -2.97 -2.05
C GLY A 439 32.75 -2.87 -1.00
N LYS A 440 32.42 -2.42 0.22
CA LYS A 440 33.35 -2.44 1.36
C LYS A 440 33.63 -3.90 1.74
N GLN A 441 34.90 -4.25 1.83
CA GLN A 441 35.32 -5.55 2.33
C GLN A 441 35.33 -5.50 3.86
N LEU A 442 34.48 -6.31 4.49
CA LEU A 442 34.36 -6.41 5.95
C LEU A 442 35.30 -7.47 6.54
N GLY A 443 36.05 -8.16 5.67
CA GLY A 443 37.07 -9.12 6.02
C GLY A 443 36.52 -10.53 6.25
N ARG A 444 37.40 -11.41 6.74
CA ARG A 444 37.05 -12.78 7.10
C ARG A 444 36.44 -12.79 8.50
N ARG A 445 35.28 -13.44 8.65
CA ARG A 445 34.54 -13.54 9.92
C ARG A 445 34.04 -14.98 10.13
N PRO A 446 34.01 -15.49 11.37
CA PRO A 446 33.34 -16.75 11.71
C PRO A 446 31.84 -16.68 11.37
N THR A 447 31.26 -17.80 10.92
CA THR A 447 29.83 -17.84 10.57
C THR A 447 28.93 -17.62 11.77
N GLU A 448 29.29 -18.14 12.95
CA GLU A 448 28.53 -17.98 14.20
C GLU A 448 28.48 -16.53 14.68
N GLU A 449 29.60 -15.81 14.60
CA GLU A 449 29.66 -14.38 14.94
C GLU A 449 28.75 -13.57 14.01
N LEU A 450 28.83 -13.81 12.70
CA LEU A 450 27.98 -13.14 11.71
C LEU A 450 26.51 -13.44 11.94
N LEU A 451 26.18 -14.69 12.24
CA LEU A 451 24.79 -15.08 12.48
C LEU A 451 24.21 -14.28 13.66
N THR A 452 24.97 -14.16 14.74
CA THR A 452 24.58 -13.36 15.91
C THR A 452 24.39 -11.88 15.55
N SER A 453 25.38 -11.27 14.89
CA SER A 453 25.34 -9.84 14.53
C SER A 453 24.21 -9.51 13.55
N LEU A 454 24.02 -10.34 12.52
CA LEU A 454 22.93 -10.15 11.55
C LEU A 454 21.56 -10.38 12.18
N THR A 455 21.45 -11.30 13.14
CA THR A 455 20.21 -11.53 13.90
C THR A 455 19.89 -10.31 14.74
N GLN A 456 20.88 -9.72 15.42
CA GLN A 456 20.70 -8.48 16.16
C GLN A 456 20.26 -7.32 15.27
N LEU A 457 20.89 -7.13 14.11
CA LEU A 457 20.49 -6.09 13.13
C LEU A 457 19.05 -6.28 12.63
N ARG A 458 18.65 -7.53 12.36
CA ARG A 458 17.30 -7.88 11.92
C ARG A 458 16.28 -7.58 13.03
N ASP A 459 16.53 -8.10 14.22
CA ASP A 459 15.59 -8.06 15.34
C ASP A 459 15.47 -6.64 15.94
N SER A 460 16.54 -5.83 15.88
CA SER A 460 16.50 -4.42 16.26
C SER A 460 15.91 -3.52 15.17
N ARG A 461 15.53 -4.08 14.00
CA ARG A 461 15.01 -3.34 12.83
C ARG A 461 15.93 -2.19 12.43
N SER A 462 17.25 -2.42 12.48
CA SER A 462 18.24 -1.37 12.21
C SER A 462 18.28 -1.03 10.72
N ASN A 463 18.30 0.27 10.43
CA ASN A 463 18.54 0.77 9.07
C ASN A 463 20.03 0.92 8.74
N GLU A 464 20.91 0.52 9.67
CA GLU A 464 22.36 0.53 9.48
C GLU A 464 22.81 -0.64 8.60
N ASN A 465 23.89 -0.42 7.84
CA ASN A 465 24.45 -1.41 6.92
C ASN A 465 25.75 -2.06 7.45
N GLU A 466 26.14 -1.71 8.68
CA GLU A 466 27.33 -2.22 9.34
C GLU A 466 26.92 -2.79 10.71
N PHE A 467 27.64 -3.82 11.15
CA PHE A 467 27.52 -4.45 12.46
C PHE A 467 28.85 -4.39 13.20
#